data_AF-A0A2K8QH82-F1
#
_entry.id   AF-A0A2K8QH82-F1
#
_cell.length_a   1.000
_cell.length_b   1.000
_cell.length_c   1.000
_cell.angle_alpha   90.00
_cell.angle_beta   90.00
_cell.angle_gamma   90.00
#
_symmetry.space_group_name_H-M   'P 1'
#
loop_
_entity.id
_entity.type
_entity.pdbx_description
1 polymer ?
#
loop_
_entity_poly.entity_id
_entity_poly.type
_entity_poly.pdbx_seq_one_letter_code
_entity_poly.pdbx_strand_id
1 'polypeptide(L)'
;MQNRDKVGEITHSQQANLFKLSFSMYITRAKGFYNKYKNSNAVSWEDMNSRMKDIFIDMIYQGAMRVRYISSFERNDPEDVILLIKKTPSLAAYDKSRKRIIYLKEGQ
;
A
#
# COMPACT_ATOMS: atom_id res chain seq x y z
N MET A 1 -0.52 12.99 -33.37
CA MET A 1 0.57 13.39 -32.46
C MET A 1 0.33 14.71 -31.71
N GLN A 2 -0.83 15.38 -31.80
CA GLN A 2 -0.99 16.79 -31.36
C GLN A 2 -1.27 17.07 -29.86
N ASN A 3 -1.41 16.06 -28.99
CA ASN A 3 -1.72 16.31 -27.57
C ASN A 3 -0.49 16.34 -26.66
N ARG A 4 0.64 15.75 -27.09
CA ARG A 4 1.87 15.66 -26.29
C ARG A 4 2.61 17.00 -26.24
N ASP A 5 2.53 17.77 -27.32
CA ASP A 5 3.19 19.08 -27.45
C ASP A 5 2.43 20.22 -26.75
N LYS A 6 1.17 19.99 -26.35
CA LYS A 6 0.35 20.96 -25.60
C LYS A 6 0.52 20.87 -24.08
N VAL A 7 1.12 19.79 -23.58
CA VAL A 7 1.33 19.56 -22.16
C VAL A 7 2.83 19.73 -21.88
N GLY A 8 3.22 20.93 -21.44
CA GLY A 8 4.60 21.21 -21.02
C GLY A 8 5.03 20.37 -19.82
N GLU A 9 6.34 20.40 -19.50
CA GLU A 9 6.85 19.74 -18.30
C GLU A 9 6.24 20.33 -17.04
N ILE A 10 5.72 19.47 -16.16
CA ILE A 10 5.20 19.88 -14.86
C ILE A 10 6.36 20.10 -13.88
N THR A 11 6.29 21.18 -13.12
CA THR A 11 7.28 21.50 -12.09
C THR A 11 7.25 20.45 -10.97
N HIS A 12 8.33 20.37 -10.19
CA HIS A 12 8.37 19.46 -9.05
C HIS A 12 7.24 19.72 -8.03
N SER A 13 6.84 20.98 -7.83
CA SER A 13 5.70 21.32 -6.96
C SER A 13 4.37 20.83 -7.53
N GLN A 14 4.18 20.93 -8.85
CA GLN A 14 3.00 20.38 -9.53
C GLN A 14 2.96 18.85 -9.44
N GLN A 15 4.11 18.17 -9.61
CA GLN A 15 4.23 16.72 -9.38
C GLN A 15 3.85 16.33 -7.95
N ALA A 16 4.37 17.05 -6.95
CA ALA A 16 4.06 16.80 -5.54
C ALA A 16 2.57 17.02 -5.22
N ASN A 17 1.95 18.05 -5.80
CA ASN A 17 0.52 18.32 -5.61
C ASN A 17 -0.35 17.24 -6.27
N LEU A 18 -0.02 16.82 -7.49
CA LEU A 18 -0.69 15.70 -8.15
C LEU A 18 -0.53 14.40 -7.37
N PHE A 19 0.67 14.15 -6.82
CA PHE A 19 0.91 13.01 -5.93
C PHE A 19 0.00 13.09 -4.69
N LYS A 20 -0.05 14.21 -3.97
CA LYS A 20 -0.90 14.36 -2.78
C LYS A 20 -2.39 14.14 -3.08
N LEU A 21 -2.89 14.72 -4.18
CA LEU A 21 -4.28 14.57 -4.59
C LEU A 21 -4.63 13.13 -4.96
N SER A 22 -3.75 12.45 -5.70
CA SER A 22 -3.97 11.04 -6.03
C SER A 22 -3.79 10.13 -4.82
N PHE A 23 -2.86 10.45 -3.92
CA PHE A 23 -2.56 9.65 -2.74
C PHE A 23 -3.73 9.61 -1.74
N SER A 24 -4.43 10.73 -1.53
CA SER A 24 -5.63 10.75 -0.66
C SER A 24 -6.75 9.82 -1.16
N MET A 25 -6.88 9.69 -2.49
CA MET A 25 -7.78 8.72 -3.12
C MET A 25 -7.35 7.28 -2.82
N TYR A 26 -6.05 6.99 -2.85
CA TYR A 26 -5.52 5.67 -2.51
C TYR A 26 -5.71 5.32 -1.03
N ILE A 27 -5.58 6.29 -0.11
CA ILE A 27 -5.91 6.06 1.31
C ILE A 27 -7.38 5.67 1.47
N THR A 28 -8.28 6.44 0.86
CA THR A 28 -9.73 6.15 0.91
C THR A 28 -10.05 4.78 0.32
N ARG A 29 -9.44 4.46 -0.83
CA ARG A 29 -9.59 3.16 -1.50
C ARG A 29 -9.06 2.02 -0.64
N ALA A 30 -7.90 2.19 -0.02
CA ALA A 30 -7.28 1.20 0.85
C ALA A 30 -8.16 0.90 2.07
N LYS A 31 -8.62 1.95 2.77
CA LYS A 31 -9.56 1.83 3.89
C LYS A 31 -10.85 1.11 3.49
N GLY A 32 -11.45 1.51 2.37
CA GLY A 32 -12.67 0.88 1.85
C GLY A 32 -12.45 -0.60 1.48
N PHE A 33 -11.31 -0.92 0.85
CA PHE A 33 -10.97 -2.29 0.49
C PHE A 33 -10.76 -3.17 1.73
N TYR A 34 -10.02 -2.67 2.72
CA TYR A 34 -9.82 -3.39 3.98
C TYR A 34 -11.15 -3.64 4.70
N ASN A 35 -11.95 -2.59 4.93
CA ASN A 35 -13.23 -2.71 5.65
C ASN A 35 -14.25 -3.59 4.93
N LYS A 36 -14.21 -3.67 3.59
CA LYS A 36 -15.11 -4.50 2.81
C LYS A 36 -14.84 -6.01 2.98
N TYR A 37 -13.59 -6.39 3.19
CA TYR A 37 -13.17 -7.79 3.08
C TYR A 37 -12.50 -8.34 4.35
N LYS A 38 -12.21 -7.50 5.35
CA LYS A 38 -11.71 -7.96 6.64
C LYS A 38 -12.76 -8.78 7.38
N ASN A 39 -12.30 -9.70 8.21
CA ASN A 39 -13.15 -10.43 9.14
C ASN A 39 -13.70 -9.52 10.25
N SER A 40 -14.78 -9.96 10.90
CA SER A 40 -15.42 -9.22 12.00
C SER A 40 -14.48 -8.98 13.19
N ASN A 41 -13.58 -9.94 13.44
CA ASN A 41 -12.63 -9.93 14.56
C ASN A 41 -11.30 -9.27 14.19
N ALA A 42 -11.14 -8.78 12.95
CA ALA A 42 -9.95 -8.08 12.51
C ALA A 42 -9.84 -6.70 13.17
N VAL A 43 -8.59 -6.26 13.42
CA VAL A 43 -8.28 -4.90 13.89
C VAL A 43 -9.01 -3.84 13.05
N SER A 44 -9.40 -2.73 13.68
CA SER A 44 -9.99 -1.61 12.93
C SER A 44 -8.93 -0.98 12.00
N TRP A 45 -9.37 -0.31 10.94
CA TRP A 45 -8.44 0.42 10.09
C TRP A 45 -7.70 1.51 10.88
N GLU A 46 -8.37 2.11 11.85
CA GLU A 46 -7.90 3.18 12.72
C GLU A 46 -6.80 2.68 13.67
N ASP A 47 -6.96 1.48 14.23
CA ASP A 47 -6.03 0.88 15.22
C ASP A 47 -4.90 0.05 14.58
N MET A 48 -4.96 -0.20 13.27
CA MET A 48 -3.89 -0.89 12.56
C MET A 48 -2.56 -0.10 12.71
N ASN A 49 -1.46 -0.83 12.83
CA ASN A 49 -0.10 -0.28 12.89
C ASN A 49 0.13 0.62 11.66
N SER A 50 0.70 1.80 11.88
CA SER A 50 0.89 2.80 10.83
C SER A 50 1.74 2.27 9.67
N ARG A 51 2.82 1.55 9.95
CA ARG A 51 3.67 0.95 8.91
C ARG A 51 2.94 -0.13 8.14
N MET A 52 2.09 -0.92 8.80
CA MET A 52 1.23 -1.89 8.10
C MET A 52 0.23 -1.19 7.18
N LYS A 53 -0.40 -0.09 7.62
CA LYS A 53 -1.28 0.72 6.75
C LYS A 53 -0.52 1.26 5.54
N ASP A 54 0.71 1.76 5.73
CA ASP A 54 1.53 2.27 4.63
C ASP A 54 1.84 1.18 3.60
N ILE A 55 2.19 -0.02 4.05
CA ILE A 55 2.38 -1.19 3.17
C ILE A 55 1.07 -1.58 2.47
N PHE A 56 -0.06 -1.55 3.17
CA PHE A 56 -1.37 -1.85 2.58
C PHE A 56 -1.71 -0.87 1.46
N ILE A 57 -1.51 0.44 1.70
CA ILE A 57 -1.74 1.52 0.73
C ILE A 57 -0.79 1.37 -0.46
N ASP A 58 0.51 1.12 -0.24
CA ASP A 58 1.48 0.89 -1.32
C ASP A 58 1.06 -0.31 -2.18
N MET A 59 0.65 -1.43 -1.57
CA MET A 59 0.20 -2.59 -2.32
C MET A 59 -1.05 -2.31 -3.16
N ILE A 60 -1.97 -1.46 -2.69
CA ILE A 60 -3.11 -0.99 -3.50
C ILE A 60 -2.62 -0.10 -4.64
N TYR A 61 -1.74 0.86 -4.35
CA TYR A 61 -1.18 1.81 -5.32
C TYR A 61 -0.42 1.10 -6.45
N GLN A 62 0.35 0.06 -6.12
CA GLN A 62 1.10 -0.75 -7.11
C GLN A 62 0.25 -1.81 -7.81
N GLY A 63 -1.04 -1.93 -7.49
CA GLY A 63 -1.91 -2.99 -8.03
C GLY A 63 -1.53 -4.40 -7.57
N ALA A 64 -0.78 -4.53 -6.47
CA ALA A 64 -0.30 -5.79 -5.94
C ALA A 64 -1.26 -6.43 -4.92
N MET A 65 -2.14 -5.63 -4.31
CA MET A 65 -3.09 -6.08 -3.29
C MET A 65 -4.15 -7.04 -3.86
N ARG A 66 -4.50 -8.08 -3.09
CA ARG A 66 -5.54 -9.05 -3.42
C ARG A 66 -6.37 -9.35 -2.19
N VAL A 67 -7.65 -9.72 -2.36
CA VAL A 67 -8.57 -10.04 -1.24
C VAL A 67 -7.97 -11.09 -0.30
N ARG A 68 -7.37 -12.15 -0.84
CA ARG A 68 -6.74 -13.21 -0.05
C ARG A 68 -5.55 -12.77 0.82
N TYR A 69 -4.99 -11.58 0.62
CA TYR A 69 -3.87 -11.06 1.40
C TYR A 69 -4.33 -10.30 2.64
N ILE A 70 -5.61 -9.98 2.74
CA ILE A 70 -6.15 -9.16 3.82
C ILE A 70 -6.00 -9.83 5.17
N SER A 71 -6.13 -11.16 5.23
CA SER A 71 -5.95 -11.94 6.47
C SER A 71 -4.59 -11.72 7.13
N SER A 72 -3.54 -11.42 6.36
CA SER A 72 -2.21 -11.09 6.88
C SER A 72 -2.11 -9.71 7.56
N PHE A 73 -3.17 -8.89 7.50
CA PHE A 73 -3.24 -7.58 8.15
C PHE A 73 -4.21 -7.55 9.33
N GLU A 74 -4.96 -8.62 9.58
CA GLU A 74 -6.08 -8.61 10.54
C GLU A 74 -5.66 -8.65 12.00
N ARG A 75 -4.52 -9.29 12.31
CA ARG A 75 -4.03 -9.46 13.68
C ARG A 75 -3.18 -8.30 14.19
N ASN A 76 -2.99 -7.27 13.36
CA ASN A 76 -2.11 -6.14 13.66
C ASN A 76 -0.65 -6.55 13.97
N ASP A 77 -0.18 -7.62 13.32
CA ASP A 77 1.14 -8.20 13.54
C ASP A 77 2.01 -8.02 12.29
N PRO A 78 3.08 -7.20 12.34
CA PRO A 78 3.99 -7.00 11.20
C PRO A 78 4.61 -8.30 10.66
N GLU A 79 4.80 -9.34 11.49
CA GLU A 79 5.38 -10.60 11.05
C GLU A 79 4.47 -11.35 10.08
N ASP A 80 3.14 -11.22 10.19
CA ASP A 80 2.21 -11.79 9.22
C ASP A 80 2.41 -11.21 7.82
N VAL A 81 2.62 -9.90 7.75
CA VAL A 81 2.84 -9.18 6.48
C VAL A 81 4.21 -9.54 5.91
N ILE A 82 5.24 -9.64 6.75
CA ILE A 82 6.57 -10.10 6.34
C ILE A 82 6.48 -11.52 5.77
N LEU A 83 5.75 -12.42 6.42
CA LEU A 83 5.55 -13.79 5.99
C LEU A 83 4.81 -13.85 4.64
N LEU A 84 3.77 -13.04 4.46
CA LEU A 84 3.05 -12.89 3.20
C LEU A 84 3.98 -12.49 2.07
N ILE A 85 4.82 -11.46 2.28
CA ILE A 85 5.74 -10.94 1.26
C ILE A 85 6.75 -12.02 0.88
N LYS A 86 7.34 -12.71 1.85
CA LYS A 86 8.32 -13.79 1.62
C LYS A 86 7.72 -14.99 0.88
N LYS A 87 6.50 -15.40 1.25
CA LYS A 87 5.85 -16.59 0.68
C LYS A 87 5.19 -16.36 -0.67
N THR A 88 5.02 -15.11 -1.09
CA THR A 88 4.39 -14.78 -2.37
C THR A 88 5.47 -14.43 -3.40
N PRO A 89 5.75 -15.29 -4.41
CA PRO A 89 6.87 -15.08 -5.33
C PRO A 89 6.88 -13.71 -6.01
N SER A 90 5.70 -13.21 -6.43
CA SER A 90 5.60 -11.89 -7.06
C SER A 90 5.89 -10.75 -6.08
N LEU A 91 5.46 -10.83 -4.82
CA LEU A 91 5.76 -9.80 -3.82
C LEU A 91 7.25 -9.83 -3.44
N ALA A 92 7.80 -11.02 -3.22
CA ALA A 92 9.21 -11.22 -2.91
C ALA A 92 10.13 -10.69 -4.03
N ALA A 93 9.79 -10.93 -5.29
CA ALA A 93 10.56 -10.46 -6.44
C ALA A 93 10.69 -8.93 -6.46
N TYR A 94 9.60 -8.21 -6.17
CA TYR A 94 9.61 -6.74 -6.12
C TYR A 94 10.12 -6.18 -4.79
N ASP A 95 10.19 -6.96 -3.71
CA ASP A 95 10.58 -6.44 -2.39
C ASP A 95 12.04 -5.95 -2.35
N LYS A 96 12.91 -6.44 -3.25
CA LYS A 96 14.30 -5.95 -3.37
C LYS A 96 14.38 -4.44 -3.60
N SER A 97 13.48 -3.89 -4.42
CA SER A 97 13.41 -2.44 -4.68
C SER A 97 12.42 -1.73 -3.77
N ARG A 98 11.34 -2.40 -3.35
CA ARG A 98 10.29 -1.82 -2.50
C ARG A 98 10.67 -1.73 -1.02
N LYS A 99 11.54 -2.63 -0.55
CA LYS A 99 12.07 -2.69 0.82
C LYS A 99 10.98 -2.74 1.90
N ARG A 100 9.82 -3.37 1.63
CA ARG A 100 8.68 -3.39 2.56
C ARG A 100 9.02 -4.18 3.83
N ILE A 101 9.76 -5.29 3.70
CA ILE A 101 10.18 -6.10 4.84
C ILE A 101 11.09 -5.30 5.78
N ILE A 102 12.09 -4.61 5.23
CA ILE A 102 13.02 -3.79 6.03
C ILE A 102 12.23 -2.67 6.72
N TYR A 103 11.37 -1.99 5.98
CA TYR A 103 10.52 -0.93 6.51
C TYR A 103 9.62 -1.41 7.67
N LEU A 104 9.06 -2.62 7.61
CA LEU A 104 8.28 -3.18 8.72
C LEU A 104 9.14 -3.48 9.95
N LYS A 105 10.35 -4.02 9.75
CA LYS A 105 11.27 -4.38 10.84
C LYS A 105 11.83 -3.17 11.57
N GLU A 106 12.08 -2.06 10.89
CA GLU A 106 12.58 -0.83 11.51
C GLU A 106 11.55 -0.12 12.41
N GLY A 107 10.30 -0.59 12.42
CA GLY A 107 9.25 -0.07 13.29
C GLY A 107 8.86 -0.99 14.44
N GLN A 108 9.56 -2.10 14.64
CA GLN A 108 9.41 -3.00 15.78
C GLN A 108 10.17 -2.47 17.00
#